data_AF-A0A7J4JT81-F1
#
_entry.id   AF-A0A7J4JT81-F1
#
_cell.length_a   1.000
_cell.length_b   1.000
_cell.length_c   1.000
_cell.angle_alpha   90.00
_cell.angle_beta   90.00
_cell.angle_gamma   90.00
#
_symmetry.space_group_name_H-M   'P 1'
#
loop_
_entity.id
_entity.type
_entity.pdbx_description
1 polymer ?
#
loop_
_entity_poly.entity_id
_entity_poly.type
_entity_poly.pdbx_seq_one_letter_code
_entity_poly.pdbx_strand_id
1 'polypeptide(L)'
;MISPDFEIRLRREAKTSLQVFKDQSILRRKFGDDGVRLYDRILGDKTAHELLEELGMNEEKFVSILEFMNNNGMVSVVEDAELESAKSAAGKQGEEKEEWAQESEPALGKEPEEKEEGLSEKEEVEGKGGKEEGEGSSEEEEGKTEEDKEKPGPEKSLPDDQGRDEALRGMRGRKPRPPNRAEVPEEEGEPLLSPLEKVLFEKYGDVGVRIYNLIDGEKTAEEILRQTGVTEARLVEILEFMDEQGIIKLEKPPEKEPGEKPEEEERSAEPEQEPRFKPMIEEEPEEMPFTPPKALEKEKPKPRKDEIMEEEEELEREIVMVDVPELAKLSLMQKALLFAELSTKFGKSAKDLIEMVDSKRDFIDLSLGTGLSFFDVDAIMAYFGKKGLMSFRQLGREDIKKKYGEDGFAIYKRFGRDGLLLYEMIGKEASLKDIIVKSKLEVDRAIEILIFIHRVLGLDVPIDKGLIYRQLGMRKPY
;
A
#
# COMPACT_ATOMS: atom_id res chain seq x y z
N MET A 1 -18.81 -44.73 9.69
CA MET A 1 -17.67 -43.82 9.44
C MET A 1 -17.48 -43.82 7.95
N ILE A 2 -17.99 -42.79 7.27
CA ILE A 2 -17.74 -42.58 5.85
C ILE A 2 -16.32 -42.04 5.83
N SER A 3 -15.38 -42.78 5.25
CA SER A 3 -14.04 -42.24 5.01
C SER A 3 -14.21 -40.98 4.16
N PRO A 4 -13.69 -39.82 4.58
CA PRO A 4 -13.75 -38.63 3.75
C PRO A 4 -13.07 -38.96 2.42
N ASP A 5 -13.77 -38.71 1.30
CA ASP A 5 -13.21 -38.90 -0.04
C ASP A 5 -12.06 -37.90 -0.23
N PHE A 6 -10.83 -38.33 0.04
CA PHE A 6 -9.62 -37.51 -0.13
C PHE A 6 -9.22 -37.31 -1.60
N GLU A 7 -10.04 -37.76 -2.53
CA GLU A 7 -9.89 -37.52 -3.97
C GLU A 7 -10.25 -36.07 -4.38
N ILE A 8 -10.76 -35.28 -3.44
CA ILE A 8 -11.08 -33.87 -3.67
C ILE A 8 -9.82 -33.05 -3.98
N ARG A 9 -9.87 -32.27 -5.06
CA ARG A 9 -8.87 -31.26 -5.39
C ARG A 9 -9.20 -29.92 -4.73
N LEU A 10 -8.18 -29.30 -4.15
CA LEU A 10 -8.32 -28.03 -3.45
C LEU A 10 -7.72 -26.93 -4.29
N ARG A 11 -8.45 -25.83 -4.47
CA ARG A 11 -7.95 -24.64 -5.14
C ARG A 11 -7.97 -23.46 -4.18
N ARG A 12 -6.88 -22.68 -4.20
CA ARG A 12 -6.82 -21.40 -3.50
C ARG A 12 -7.61 -20.35 -4.27
N GLU A 13 -8.42 -19.57 -3.58
CA GLU A 13 -9.08 -18.43 -4.22
C GLU A 13 -8.04 -17.39 -4.67
N ALA A 14 -8.26 -16.79 -5.83
CA ALA A 14 -7.40 -15.74 -6.36
C ALA A 14 -7.50 -14.50 -5.47
N LYS A 15 -6.57 -14.38 -4.53
CA LYS A 15 -6.53 -13.35 -3.49
C LYS A 15 -5.32 -12.44 -3.70
N THR A 16 -5.43 -11.19 -3.25
CA THR A 16 -4.30 -10.26 -3.23
C THR A 16 -3.20 -10.77 -2.28
N SER A 17 -1.94 -10.38 -2.51
CA SER A 17 -0.81 -10.78 -1.64
C SER A 17 -1.04 -10.43 -0.17
N LEU A 18 -1.77 -9.34 0.10
CA LEU A 18 -2.16 -8.97 1.44
C LEU A 18 -3.18 -9.94 2.05
N GLN A 19 -4.21 -10.32 1.30
CA GLN A 19 -5.20 -11.26 1.82
C GLN A 19 -4.56 -12.63 2.06
N VAL A 20 -3.63 -13.03 1.21
CA VAL A 20 -2.75 -14.20 1.42
C VAL A 20 -2.02 -14.09 2.76
N PHE A 21 -1.41 -12.95 3.05
CA PHE A 21 -0.71 -12.71 4.32
C PHE A 21 -1.66 -12.74 5.53
N LYS A 22 -2.85 -12.12 5.43
CA LYS A 22 -3.89 -12.16 6.47
C LYS A 22 -4.33 -13.59 6.76
N ASP A 23 -4.65 -14.36 5.71
CA ASP A 23 -5.04 -15.77 5.80
C ASP A 23 -3.92 -16.61 6.47
N GLN A 24 -2.66 -16.43 6.06
CA GLN A 24 -1.50 -17.09 6.67
C GLN A 24 -1.34 -16.73 8.15
N SER A 25 -1.54 -15.46 8.53
CA SER A 25 -1.47 -15.02 9.93
C SER A 25 -2.56 -15.67 10.79
N ILE A 26 -3.78 -15.76 10.27
CA ILE A 26 -4.91 -16.44 10.95
C ILE A 26 -4.59 -17.93 11.12
N LEU A 27 -4.09 -18.59 10.08
CA LEU A 27 -3.72 -20.01 10.13
C LEU A 27 -2.56 -20.27 11.09
N ARG A 28 -1.53 -19.43 11.07
CA ARG A 28 -0.40 -19.50 11.99
C ARG A 28 -0.86 -19.41 13.45
N ARG A 29 -1.80 -18.51 13.75
CA ARG A 29 -2.34 -18.34 15.10
C ARG A 29 -3.12 -19.56 15.58
N LYS A 30 -3.94 -20.15 14.69
CA LYS A 30 -4.85 -21.24 15.07
C LYS A 30 -4.21 -22.63 15.01
N PHE A 31 -3.34 -22.87 14.04
CA PHE A 31 -2.78 -24.19 13.73
C PHE A 31 -1.25 -24.25 13.70
N GLY A 32 -0.57 -23.13 13.91
CA GLY A 32 0.89 -23.04 13.85
C GLY A 32 1.43 -23.08 12.42
N ASP A 33 2.70 -23.47 12.28
CA ASP A 33 3.37 -23.55 10.98
C ASP A 33 2.74 -24.58 10.04
N ASP A 34 2.10 -25.62 10.58
CA ASP A 34 1.44 -26.66 9.79
C ASP A 34 0.28 -26.11 8.94
N GLY A 35 -0.51 -25.18 9.50
CA GLY A 35 -1.59 -24.54 8.77
C GLY A 35 -1.09 -23.67 7.61
N VAL A 36 0.03 -22.96 7.82
CA VAL A 36 0.68 -22.13 6.79
C VAL A 36 1.26 -23.01 5.69
N ARG A 37 1.97 -24.09 6.06
CA ARG A 37 2.55 -25.05 5.11
C ARG A 37 1.49 -25.68 4.22
N LEU A 38 0.36 -26.08 4.79
CA LEU A 38 -0.75 -26.60 4.00
C LEU A 38 -1.26 -25.57 3.00
N TYR A 39 -1.52 -24.34 3.45
CA TYR A 39 -2.05 -23.28 2.61
C TYR A 39 -1.12 -22.89 1.46
N ASP A 40 0.20 -22.88 1.69
CA ASP A 40 1.19 -22.57 0.66
C ASP A 40 1.33 -23.69 -0.39
N ARG A 41 0.97 -24.93 -0.04
CA ARG A 41 1.01 -26.08 -0.95
C ARG A 41 -0.26 -26.30 -1.77
N ILE A 42 -1.35 -25.59 -1.46
CA ILE A 42 -2.60 -25.65 -2.24
C ILE A 42 -2.46 -24.78 -3.49
N LEU A 43 -2.00 -25.39 -4.58
CA LEU A 43 -1.81 -24.75 -5.90
C LEU A 43 -2.85 -25.17 -6.95
N GLY A 44 -3.83 -26.02 -6.59
CA GLY A 44 -4.95 -26.42 -7.48
C GLY A 44 -4.72 -27.69 -8.30
N ASP A 45 -3.52 -28.27 -8.24
CA ASP A 45 -3.07 -29.43 -9.00
C ASP A 45 -3.14 -30.74 -8.20
N LYS A 46 -2.92 -30.65 -6.89
CA LYS A 46 -2.86 -31.80 -5.96
C LYS A 46 -4.19 -32.12 -5.30
N THR A 47 -4.40 -33.41 -5.03
CA THR A 47 -5.52 -33.92 -4.23
C THR A 47 -5.25 -33.75 -2.74
N ALA A 48 -6.31 -33.79 -1.92
CA ALA A 48 -6.18 -33.74 -0.48
C ALA A 48 -5.33 -34.91 0.07
N HIS A 49 -5.40 -36.10 -0.55
CA HIS A 49 -4.59 -37.25 -0.17
C HIS A 49 -3.09 -37.02 -0.41
N GLU A 50 -2.72 -36.51 -1.58
CA GLU A 50 -1.32 -36.21 -1.93
C GLU A 50 -0.72 -35.16 -0.99
N LEU A 51 -1.51 -34.13 -0.64
CA LEU A 51 -1.07 -33.09 0.30
C LEU A 51 -0.88 -33.63 1.71
N LEU A 52 -1.75 -34.55 2.17
CA LEU A 52 -1.63 -35.21 3.48
C LEU A 52 -0.35 -36.05 3.55
N GLU A 53 -0.07 -36.84 2.51
CA GLU A 53 1.12 -37.69 2.41
C GLU A 53 2.41 -36.84 2.31
N GLU A 54 2.43 -35.81 1.47
CA GLU A 54 3.60 -34.93 1.29
C GLU A 54 3.96 -34.16 2.57
N LEU A 55 2.96 -33.68 3.31
CA LEU A 55 3.18 -32.89 4.52
C LEU A 55 3.41 -33.74 5.76
N GLY A 56 3.15 -35.05 5.70
CA GLY A 56 3.32 -35.97 6.82
C GLY A 56 2.50 -35.57 8.06
N MET A 57 1.34 -34.93 7.85
CA MET A 57 0.47 -34.46 8.92
C MET A 57 -0.46 -35.55 9.43
N ASN A 58 -0.93 -35.41 10.68
CA ASN A 58 -2.00 -36.25 11.20
C ASN A 58 -3.32 -35.93 10.49
N GLU A 59 -4.07 -36.97 10.09
CA GLU A 59 -5.32 -36.87 9.33
C GLU A 59 -6.37 -35.99 10.02
N GLU A 60 -6.60 -36.17 11.33
CA GLU A 60 -7.59 -35.37 12.07
C GLU A 60 -7.21 -33.89 12.07
N LYS A 61 -5.91 -33.60 12.27
CA LYS A 61 -5.39 -32.23 12.23
C LYS A 61 -5.56 -31.64 10.83
N PHE A 62 -5.22 -32.38 9.78
CA PHE A 62 -5.34 -31.96 8.39
C PHE A 62 -6.79 -31.61 8.02
N VAL A 63 -7.75 -32.48 8.35
CA VAL A 63 -9.19 -32.24 8.14
C VAL A 63 -9.64 -30.99 8.87
N SER A 64 -9.22 -30.80 10.14
CA SER A 64 -9.59 -29.62 10.92
C SER A 64 -9.08 -28.30 10.32
N ILE A 65 -7.91 -28.32 9.69
CA ILE A 65 -7.33 -27.15 9.00
C ILE A 65 -8.13 -26.89 7.72
N LEU A 66 -8.40 -27.91 6.91
CA LEU A 66 -9.17 -27.77 5.66
C LEU A 66 -10.59 -27.26 5.90
N GLU A 67 -11.31 -27.81 6.87
CA GLU A 67 -12.65 -27.32 7.24
C GLU A 67 -12.61 -25.85 7.65
N PHE A 68 -11.59 -25.45 8.43
CA PHE A 68 -11.42 -24.05 8.80
C PHE A 68 -11.14 -23.16 7.58
N MET A 69 -10.26 -23.59 6.67
CA MET A 69 -9.92 -22.83 5.47
C MET A 69 -11.12 -22.69 4.53
N ASN A 70 -11.92 -23.74 4.37
CA ASN A 70 -13.16 -23.71 3.59
C ASN A 70 -14.19 -22.76 4.22
N ASN A 71 -14.40 -22.85 5.54
CA ASN A 71 -15.33 -21.97 6.26
C ASN A 71 -14.95 -20.49 6.26
N ASN A 72 -13.67 -20.16 6.04
CA ASN A 72 -13.17 -18.79 5.93
C ASN A 72 -12.98 -18.34 4.46
N GLY A 73 -13.43 -19.12 3.48
CA GLY A 73 -13.27 -18.81 2.06
C GLY A 73 -11.80 -18.66 1.66
N MET A 74 -10.89 -19.43 2.24
CA MET A 74 -9.46 -19.44 1.87
C MET A 74 -9.19 -20.40 0.72
N VAL A 75 -9.97 -21.47 0.65
CA VAL A 75 -9.89 -22.52 -0.37
C VAL A 75 -11.29 -22.95 -0.78
N SER A 76 -11.42 -23.36 -2.03
CA SER A 76 -12.62 -23.97 -2.56
C SER A 76 -12.33 -25.40 -3.00
N VAL A 77 -13.34 -26.27 -2.83
CA VAL A 77 -13.36 -27.62 -3.36
C VAL A 77 -13.71 -27.53 -4.85
N VAL A 78 -12.81 -28.01 -5.72
CA VAL A 78 -13.06 -28.07 -7.16
C VAL A 78 -13.48 -29.48 -7.52
N GLU A 79 -14.69 -29.63 -8.03
CA GLU A 79 -15.14 -30.90 -8.60
C GLU A 79 -14.41 -31.15 -9.92
N ASP A 80 -14.03 -32.41 -10.20
CA ASP A 80 -13.21 -32.78 -11.37
C ASP A 80 -13.80 -32.32 -12.72
N ALA A 81 -15.13 -32.14 -12.78
CA ALA A 81 -15.83 -31.63 -13.96
C ALA A 81 -15.41 -30.20 -14.36
N GLU A 82 -15.08 -29.32 -13.41
CA GLU A 82 -14.70 -27.93 -13.72
C GLU A 82 -13.24 -27.82 -14.21
N LEU A 83 -12.39 -28.77 -13.80
CA LEU A 83 -10.97 -28.78 -14.12
C LEU A 83 -10.70 -29.20 -15.58
N GLU A 84 -11.48 -30.14 -16.09
CA GLU A 84 -11.50 -30.51 -17.52
C GLU A 84 -11.91 -29.32 -18.40
N SER A 85 -12.87 -28.50 -17.93
CA SER A 85 -13.28 -27.27 -18.60
C SER A 85 -12.20 -26.18 -18.56
N ALA A 86 -11.46 -26.04 -17.45
CA ALA A 86 -10.41 -25.03 -17.33
C ALA A 86 -9.17 -25.38 -18.16
N LYS A 87 -8.78 -26.67 -18.21
CA LYS A 87 -7.66 -27.15 -19.03
C LYS A 87 -7.94 -27.03 -20.52
N SER A 88 -9.18 -27.29 -20.96
CA SER A 88 -9.57 -27.12 -22.37
C SER A 88 -9.64 -25.65 -22.82
N ALA A 89 -9.84 -24.71 -21.89
CA ALA A 89 -9.77 -23.27 -22.15
C ALA A 89 -8.32 -22.72 -22.17
N ALA A 90 -7.43 -23.25 -21.33
CA ALA A 90 -6.03 -22.82 -21.25
C ALA A 90 -5.16 -23.38 -22.40
N GLY A 91 -5.50 -24.55 -22.96
CA GLY A 91 -4.74 -25.21 -24.04
C GLY A 91 -4.71 -24.52 -25.41
N LYS A 92 -5.24 -23.30 -25.56
CA LYS A 92 -5.16 -22.52 -26.81
C LYS A 92 -4.24 -21.30 -26.76
N GLN A 93 -3.63 -21.00 -25.62
CA GLN A 93 -2.64 -19.92 -25.49
C GLN A 93 -1.51 -20.37 -24.55
N GLY A 94 -0.36 -20.78 -25.12
CA GLY A 94 0.91 -20.82 -24.39
C GLY A 94 1.61 -22.18 -24.30
N GLU A 95 2.13 -22.67 -25.43
CA GLU A 95 3.39 -23.44 -25.40
C GLU A 95 4.53 -22.44 -25.63
N GLU A 96 4.95 -21.73 -24.59
CA GLU A 96 6.27 -21.09 -24.58
C GLU A 96 6.76 -20.94 -23.13
N LYS A 97 7.71 -21.82 -22.78
CA LYS A 97 8.75 -21.69 -21.74
C LYS A 97 8.32 -21.37 -20.30
N GLU A 98 8.30 -22.40 -19.46
CA GLU A 98 8.51 -22.28 -18.02
C GLU A 98 9.60 -23.29 -17.58
N GLU A 99 10.86 -22.93 -17.84
CA GLU A 99 12.00 -23.42 -17.08
C GLU A 99 12.36 -22.32 -16.09
N TRP A 100 12.22 -22.57 -14.78
CA TRP A 100 13.13 -22.04 -13.76
C TRP A 100 13.08 -22.85 -12.45
N ALA A 101 14.29 -23.31 -12.10
CA ALA A 101 14.87 -23.37 -10.75
C ALA A 101 14.34 -24.43 -9.75
N GLN A 102 14.83 -25.67 -9.92
CA GLN A 102 15.33 -26.46 -8.79
C GLN A 102 16.86 -26.27 -8.68
N GLU A 103 17.38 -26.34 -7.45
CA GLU A 103 18.79 -26.39 -7.00
C GLU A 103 19.36 -25.14 -6.32
N SER A 104 19.41 -25.17 -4.98
CA SER A 104 20.68 -25.34 -4.24
C SER A 104 20.42 -25.39 -2.73
N GLU A 105 20.54 -26.58 -2.14
CA GLU A 105 20.83 -26.71 -0.71
C GLU A 105 22.31 -26.35 -0.47
N PRO A 106 22.66 -25.55 0.55
CA PRO A 106 24.05 -25.34 0.91
C PRO A 106 24.59 -26.52 1.75
N ALA A 107 25.57 -27.22 1.17
CA ALA A 107 26.39 -28.20 1.87
C ALA A 107 27.20 -27.54 3.00
N LEU A 108 27.21 -28.22 4.15
CA LEU A 108 28.05 -27.94 5.32
C LEU A 108 29.53 -27.83 4.95
N GLY A 109 30.11 -26.65 5.20
CA GLY A 109 31.53 -26.38 5.07
C GLY A 109 32.36 -27.15 6.10
N LYS A 110 33.33 -27.92 5.60
CA LYS A 110 34.53 -28.35 6.34
C LYS A 110 35.60 -27.28 6.15
N GLU A 111 36.26 -26.93 7.25
CA GLU A 111 37.45 -26.06 7.32
C GLU A 111 38.58 -26.60 6.42
N PRO A 112 39.37 -25.74 5.76
CA PRO A 112 40.64 -26.15 5.18
C PRO A 112 41.80 -25.85 6.16
N GLU A 113 42.49 -26.91 6.57
CA GLU A 113 43.86 -26.84 7.05
C GLU A 113 44.79 -26.39 5.92
N GLU A 114 45.70 -25.47 6.28
CA GLU A 114 46.84 -25.04 5.47
C GLU A 114 47.76 -26.22 5.13
N LYS A 115 48.25 -26.26 3.88
CA LYS A 115 49.64 -26.67 3.60
C LYS A 115 50.16 -26.23 2.23
N GLU A 116 51.33 -25.62 2.37
CA GLU A 116 52.42 -25.23 1.48
C GLU A 116 52.60 -25.90 0.10
N GLU A 117 53.04 -25.04 -0.82
CA GLU A 117 54.13 -25.16 -1.81
C GLU A 117 54.20 -26.34 -2.78
N GLY A 118 54.29 -26.01 -4.08
CA GLY A 118 54.77 -26.93 -5.11
C GLY A 118 54.74 -26.35 -6.52
N LEU A 119 55.90 -26.01 -7.03
CA LEU A 119 56.23 -25.45 -8.36
C LEU A 119 55.92 -26.36 -9.57
N SER A 120 55.78 -25.69 -10.73
CA SER A 120 56.07 -26.17 -12.11
C SER A 120 55.09 -27.20 -12.70
N GLU A 121 54.77 -27.27 -14.00
CA GLU A 121 55.47 -26.91 -15.24
C GLU A 121 54.50 -26.40 -16.32
N LYS A 122 55.09 -25.75 -17.33
CA LYS A 122 54.52 -25.49 -18.66
C LYS A 122 54.12 -26.80 -19.35
N GLU A 123 53.02 -26.78 -20.09
CA GLU A 123 52.98 -27.47 -21.39
C GLU A 123 52.03 -26.76 -22.36
N GLU A 124 52.62 -26.36 -23.49
CA GLU A 124 51.94 -25.94 -24.71
C GLU A 124 51.28 -27.16 -25.36
N VAL A 125 50.02 -27.06 -25.77
CA VAL A 125 49.48 -27.93 -26.81
C VAL A 125 48.71 -27.09 -27.83
N GLU A 126 49.36 -26.88 -28.96
CA GLU A 126 48.73 -26.57 -30.25
C GLU A 126 47.79 -27.71 -30.66
N GLY A 127 46.67 -27.40 -31.30
CA GLY A 127 45.98 -28.41 -32.09
C GLY A 127 44.58 -28.04 -32.59
N LYS A 128 44.52 -27.65 -33.88
CA LYS A 128 43.55 -28.05 -34.91
C LYS A 128 42.05 -27.99 -34.52
N GLY A 129 41.24 -27.17 -35.17
CA GLY A 129 40.94 -27.27 -36.61
C GLY A 129 39.62 -28.01 -36.78
N GLY A 130 38.55 -27.28 -37.09
CA GLY A 130 37.21 -27.83 -37.33
C GLY A 130 36.35 -26.81 -38.05
N LYS A 131 36.41 -26.86 -39.37
CA LYS A 131 35.62 -26.08 -40.33
C LYS A 131 34.41 -26.94 -40.66
N GLU A 132 33.20 -26.53 -40.28
CA GLU A 132 31.97 -27.10 -40.83
C GLU A 132 31.19 -26.00 -41.54
N GLU A 133 31.19 -26.14 -42.86
CA GLU A 133 30.28 -25.50 -43.79
C GLU A 133 28.97 -26.29 -43.75
N GLY A 134 27.87 -25.62 -43.42
CA GLY A 134 26.51 -26.16 -43.53
C GLY A 134 25.75 -25.39 -44.59
N GLU A 135 25.80 -25.89 -45.84
CA GLU A 135 24.87 -25.54 -46.91
C GLU A 135 23.49 -26.13 -46.60
N GLY A 136 22.46 -25.28 -46.61
CA GLY A 136 21.06 -25.68 -46.43
C GLY A 136 20.16 -24.92 -47.40
N SER A 137 19.96 -25.52 -48.56
CA SER A 137 19.02 -25.16 -49.64
C SER A 137 17.57 -25.38 -49.20
N SER A 138 16.66 -24.43 -49.45
CA SER A 138 15.28 -24.75 -49.87
C SER A 138 14.52 -23.52 -50.38
N GLU A 139 14.17 -23.62 -51.66
CA GLU A 139 12.85 -23.36 -52.23
C GLU A 139 12.37 -21.92 -52.45
N GLU A 140 12.44 -21.59 -53.74
CA GLU A 140 11.66 -20.60 -54.48
C GLU A 140 10.15 -20.81 -54.26
N GLU A 141 9.42 -19.73 -53.98
CA GLU A 141 8.01 -19.65 -54.38
C GLU A 141 7.77 -18.33 -55.10
N GLU A 142 7.60 -18.43 -56.41
CA GLU A 142 7.14 -17.38 -57.30
C GLU A 142 5.63 -17.16 -57.09
N GLY A 143 5.25 -15.93 -56.73
CA GLY A 143 3.87 -15.49 -56.69
C GLY A 143 3.69 -14.15 -57.41
N LYS A 144 3.66 -14.19 -58.75
CA LYS A 144 3.19 -13.08 -59.61
C LYS A 144 1.70 -12.83 -59.36
N THR A 145 1.32 -11.56 -59.22
CA THR A 145 0.08 -11.07 -59.84
C THR A 145 0.23 -9.60 -60.20
N GLU A 146 -0.04 -9.33 -61.48
CA GLU A 146 0.06 -8.05 -62.18
C GLU A 146 -1.07 -7.08 -61.84
N GLU A 147 -0.74 -5.79 -62.01
CA GLU A 147 -1.47 -4.68 -62.65
C GLU A 147 -3.02 -4.68 -62.63
N ASP A 148 -3.63 -3.55 -62.26
CA ASP A 148 -4.03 -2.55 -63.28
C ASP A 148 -4.55 -1.20 -62.73
N LYS A 149 -4.18 -0.14 -63.48
CA LYS A 149 -4.89 1.11 -63.83
C LYS A 149 -5.31 2.15 -62.77
N GLU A 150 -4.73 3.37 -62.85
CA GLU A 150 -5.24 4.57 -63.58
C GLU A 150 -6.47 5.21 -62.89
N LYS A 151 -6.60 6.51 -62.60
CA LYS A 151 -6.05 7.76 -63.17
C LYS A 151 -6.35 8.96 -62.22
N PRO A 152 -5.80 10.17 -62.49
CA PRO A 152 -5.75 11.32 -61.59
C PRO A 152 -6.72 12.48 -61.93
N GLY A 153 -6.81 13.45 -61.01
CA GLY A 153 -7.13 14.87 -61.25
C GLY A 153 -8.38 15.42 -60.50
N PRO A 154 -8.57 16.76 -60.39
CA PRO A 154 -7.69 17.88 -60.70
C PRO A 154 -7.62 19.00 -59.63
N GLU A 155 -6.73 19.95 -59.95
CA GLU A 155 -6.46 21.27 -59.39
C GLU A 155 -7.68 22.12 -58.99
N LYS A 156 -7.52 22.92 -57.92
CA LYS A 156 -8.06 24.29 -57.88
C LYS A 156 -7.02 25.27 -57.32
N SER A 157 -7.01 26.40 -57.99
CA SER A 157 -6.08 27.51 -58.07
C SER A 157 -6.23 28.59 -56.98
N LEU A 158 -5.20 29.45 -56.94
CA LEU A 158 -4.91 30.67 -56.17
C LEU A 158 -6.01 31.78 -56.26
N PRO A 159 -5.91 32.89 -55.49
CA PRO A 159 -5.00 34.03 -55.76
C PRO A 159 -4.17 34.46 -54.52
N ASP A 160 -2.90 34.82 -54.63
CA ASP A 160 -2.34 36.13 -55.06
C ASP A 160 -2.87 37.34 -54.27
N ASP A 161 -2.09 37.80 -53.28
CA ASP A 161 -2.09 39.20 -52.83
C ASP A 161 -0.63 39.69 -52.74
N GLN A 162 -0.23 40.43 -53.77
CA GLN A 162 1.00 41.20 -53.84
C GLN A 162 0.70 42.66 -53.46
N GLY A 163 1.50 43.20 -52.55
CA GLY A 163 1.93 44.60 -52.65
C GLY A 163 1.80 45.43 -51.38
N ARG A 164 2.92 45.63 -50.67
CA ARG A 164 3.53 46.97 -50.60
C ARG A 164 4.90 46.96 -49.91
N ASP A 165 5.86 47.42 -50.69
CA ASP A 165 7.20 47.81 -50.31
C ASP A 165 7.26 49.02 -49.35
N GLU A 166 8.29 48.97 -48.51
CA GLU A 166 9.21 50.03 -48.09
C GLU A 166 8.69 51.43 -47.76
N ALA A 167 8.93 51.86 -46.50
CA ALA A 167 9.90 52.93 -46.23
C ALA A 167 10.05 53.26 -44.73
N LEU A 168 11.32 53.15 -44.29
CA LEU A 168 12.05 54.11 -43.45
C LEU A 168 11.74 54.26 -41.93
N ARG A 169 12.82 53.97 -41.19
CA ARG A 169 13.42 54.80 -40.13
C ARG A 169 12.61 55.00 -38.85
N GLY A 170 13.00 54.18 -37.87
CA GLY A 170 13.75 54.71 -36.72
C GLY A 170 12.90 55.20 -35.57
N MET A 171 12.80 54.38 -34.52
CA MET A 171 12.80 54.90 -33.15
C MET A 171 13.26 53.82 -32.16
N ARG A 172 14.31 54.18 -31.43
CA ARG A 172 14.79 53.49 -30.24
C ARG A 172 13.68 53.45 -29.19
N GLY A 173 13.55 52.30 -28.55
CA GLY A 173 13.20 52.19 -27.12
C GLY A 173 11.77 52.55 -26.73
N ARG A 174 10.90 51.54 -26.69
CA ARG A 174 9.92 51.29 -25.62
C ARG A 174 9.26 49.93 -25.86
N LYS A 175 9.42 49.01 -24.91
CA LYS A 175 8.70 47.73 -24.91
C LYS A 175 7.18 48.02 -24.90
N PRO A 176 6.38 47.45 -25.80
CA PRO A 176 4.93 47.57 -25.74
C PRO A 176 4.43 46.81 -24.51
N ARG A 177 3.72 47.52 -23.63
CA ARG A 177 2.85 46.92 -22.62
C ARG A 177 1.74 46.17 -23.37
N PRO A 178 1.49 44.87 -23.10
CA PRO A 178 0.39 44.18 -23.73
C PRO A 178 -0.93 44.91 -23.40
N PRO A 179 -1.84 45.07 -24.38
CA PRO A 179 -3.12 45.72 -24.18
C PRO A 179 -3.96 44.93 -23.18
N ASN A 180 -4.66 45.68 -22.32
CA ASN A 180 -5.74 45.26 -21.43
C ASN A 180 -6.32 43.89 -21.79
N ARG A 181 -5.93 42.89 -20.98
CA ARG A 181 -6.69 41.65 -20.82
C ARG A 181 -8.05 42.08 -20.28
N ALA A 182 -9.07 42.00 -21.13
CA ALA A 182 -10.45 42.15 -20.70
C ALA A 182 -10.65 41.24 -19.48
N GLU A 183 -11.12 41.83 -18.39
CA GLU A 183 -11.64 41.10 -17.24
C GLU A 183 -12.76 40.21 -17.76
N VAL A 184 -12.42 38.94 -17.98
CA VAL A 184 -13.42 37.89 -18.14
C VAL A 184 -14.08 37.83 -16.76
N PRO A 185 -15.39 38.05 -16.63
CA PRO A 185 -16.06 37.82 -15.37
C PRO A 185 -15.77 36.37 -15.02
N GLU A 186 -15.05 36.15 -13.92
CA GLU A 186 -14.91 34.84 -13.32
C GLU A 186 -16.36 34.42 -13.01
N GLU A 187 -16.95 33.60 -13.88
CA GLU A 187 -18.07 32.78 -13.49
C GLU A 187 -17.58 31.99 -12.29
N GLU A 188 -17.99 32.42 -11.10
CA GLU A 188 -17.84 31.70 -9.84
C GLU A 188 -18.40 30.31 -10.07
N GLY A 189 -17.53 29.39 -10.50
CA GLY A 189 -17.89 28.01 -10.73
C GLY A 189 -18.41 27.49 -9.41
N GLU A 190 -19.71 27.16 -9.39
CA GLU A 190 -20.36 26.64 -8.20
C GLU A 190 -19.47 25.53 -7.60
N PRO A 191 -19.07 25.64 -6.32
CA PRO A 191 -18.20 24.65 -5.71
C PRO A 191 -18.82 23.27 -5.93
N LEU A 192 -18.01 22.32 -6.39
CA LEU A 192 -18.41 20.94 -6.65
C LEU A 192 -18.68 20.23 -5.31
N LEU A 193 -19.79 20.59 -4.67
CA LEU A 193 -20.27 20.00 -3.43
C LEU A 193 -20.85 18.61 -3.73
N SER A 194 -20.50 17.62 -2.90
CA SER A 194 -21.12 16.29 -2.93
C SER A 194 -22.64 16.39 -2.71
N PRO A 195 -23.44 15.38 -3.11
CA PRO A 195 -24.90 15.42 -2.93
C PRO A 195 -25.34 15.71 -1.49
N LEU A 196 -24.55 15.25 -0.51
CA LEU A 196 -24.79 15.47 0.91
C LEU A 196 -24.39 16.88 1.35
N GLU A 197 -23.23 17.36 0.91
CA GLU A 197 -22.82 18.75 1.14
C GLU A 197 -23.79 19.75 0.51
N LYS A 198 -24.41 19.42 -0.63
CA LYS A 198 -25.48 20.24 -1.22
C LYS A 198 -26.68 20.37 -0.29
N VAL A 199 -27.14 19.28 0.33
CA VAL A 199 -28.26 19.31 1.28
C VAL A 199 -27.90 20.15 2.52
N LEU A 200 -26.67 20.01 3.03
CA LEU A 200 -26.19 20.81 4.16
C LEU A 200 -26.02 22.28 3.80
N PHE A 201 -25.52 22.58 2.60
CA PHE A 201 -25.37 23.93 2.08
C PHE A 201 -26.72 24.60 1.85
N GLU A 202 -27.71 23.89 1.31
CA GLU A 202 -29.06 24.43 1.11
C GLU A 202 -29.76 24.79 2.43
N LYS A 203 -29.59 23.98 3.49
CA LYS A 203 -30.24 24.22 4.79
C LYS A 203 -29.46 25.14 5.73
N TYR A 204 -28.13 25.01 5.75
CA TYR A 204 -27.26 25.62 6.76
C TYR A 204 -26.13 26.45 6.16
N GLY A 205 -26.05 26.59 4.83
CA GLY A 205 -25.01 27.32 4.12
C GLY A 205 -23.62 26.70 4.27
N ASP A 206 -22.58 27.52 4.05
CA ASP A 206 -21.18 27.15 4.25
C ASP A 206 -20.87 26.65 5.66
N VAL A 207 -21.71 27.01 6.63
CA VAL A 207 -21.54 26.60 8.03
C VAL A 207 -21.81 25.10 8.19
N GLY A 208 -22.87 24.59 7.57
CA GLY A 208 -23.18 23.16 7.60
C GLY A 208 -22.09 22.31 6.95
N VAL A 209 -21.59 22.75 5.79
CA VAL A 209 -20.49 22.06 5.08
C VAL A 209 -19.20 22.08 5.90
N ARG A 210 -18.88 23.20 6.55
CA ARG A 210 -17.70 23.28 7.43
C ARG A 210 -17.80 22.36 8.64
N ILE A 211 -18.97 22.28 9.29
CA ILE A 211 -19.18 21.36 10.41
C ILE A 211 -19.03 19.91 9.96
N TYR A 212 -19.61 19.53 8.82
CA TYR A 212 -19.47 18.18 8.26
C TYR A 212 -18.02 17.79 8.02
N ASN A 213 -17.22 18.69 7.44
CA ASN A 213 -15.79 18.46 7.20
C ASN A 213 -14.94 18.38 8.47
N LEU A 214 -15.48 18.79 9.62
CA LEU A 214 -14.82 18.72 10.93
C LEU A 214 -15.23 17.48 11.75
N ILE A 215 -16.25 16.73 11.32
CA ILE A 215 -16.66 15.48 11.99
C ILE A 215 -15.82 14.34 11.42
N ASP A 216 -14.60 14.22 11.92
CA ASP A 216 -13.63 13.17 11.57
C ASP A 216 -13.68 11.95 12.50
N GLY A 217 -14.48 12.03 13.58
CA GLY A 217 -14.61 11.02 14.63
C GLY A 217 -13.66 11.22 15.82
N GLU A 218 -12.77 12.21 15.74
CA GLU A 218 -11.81 12.51 16.81
C GLU A 218 -12.13 13.83 17.50
N LYS A 219 -12.65 14.82 16.76
CA LYS A 219 -12.98 16.14 17.31
C LYS A 219 -14.21 16.12 18.22
N THR A 220 -14.07 16.80 19.35
CA THR A 220 -15.17 17.01 20.29
C THR A 220 -16.09 18.14 19.82
N ALA A 221 -17.36 18.13 20.26
CA ALA A 221 -18.31 19.20 19.93
C ALA A 221 -17.81 20.59 20.37
N GLU A 222 -17.08 20.68 21.49
CA GLU A 222 -16.47 21.92 21.97
C GLU A 222 -15.42 22.47 21.01
N GLU A 223 -14.61 21.60 20.39
CA GLU A 223 -13.60 22.00 19.40
C GLU A 223 -14.24 22.48 18.11
N ILE A 224 -15.31 21.81 17.67
CA ILE A 224 -16.10 22.22 16.50
C ILE A 224 -16.71 23.61 16.74
N LEU A 225 -17.30 23.87 17.92
CA LEU A 225 -17.81 25.19 18.29
C LEU A 225 -16.73 26.28 18.21
N ARG A 226 -15.55 25.99 18.77
CA ARG A 226 -14.44 26.95 18.79
C ARG A 226 -13.92 27.28 17.40
N GLN A 227 -13.82 26.28 16.51
CA GLN A 227 -13.31 26.48 15.14
C GLN A 227 -14.32 27.15 14.21
N THR A 228 -15.59 26.79 14.33
CA THR A 228 -16.64 27.30 13.43
C THR A 228 -17.25 28.62 13.90
N GLY A 229 -17.14 28.94 15.19
CA GLY A 229 -17.71 30.15 15.79
C GLY A 229 -19.24 30.15 15.83
N VAL A 230 -19.88 28.99 15.66
CA VAL A 230 -21.35 28.86 15.76
C VAL A 230 -21.79 28.77 17.21
N THR A 231 -23.06 29.09 17.48
CA THR A 231 -23.65 28.89 18.79
C THR A 231 -23.94 27.41 19.05
N GLU A 232 -23.88 26.99 20.31
CA GLU A 232 -24.16 25.61 20.74
C GLU A 232 -25.51 25.10 20.21
N ALA A 233 -26.57 25.91 20.36
CA ALA A 233 -27.90 25.57 19.86
C ALA A 233 -27.91 25.31 18.35
N ARG A 234 -27.13 26.08 17.56
CA ARG A 234 -27.06 25.90 16.10
C ARG A 234 -26.23 24.68 15.72
N LEU A 235 -25.18 24.36 16.48
CA LEU A 235 -24.42 23.13 16.27
C LEU A 235 -25.27 21.89 16.57
N VAL A 236 -26.00 21.89 17.68
CA VAL A 236 -26.90 20.78 18.06
C VAL A 236 -27.96 20.55 16.98
N GLU A 237 -28.61 21.61 16.48
CA GLU A 237 -29.59 21.51 15.39
C GLU A 237 -29.01 20.87 14.11
N ILE A 238 -27.76 21.21 13.77
CA ILE A 238 -27.06 20.64 12.59
C ILE A 238 -26.71 19.17 12.83
N LEU A 239 -26.19 18.83 14.02
CA LEU A 239 -25.83 17.45 14.37
C LEU A 239 -27.07 16.55 14.45
N GLU A 240 -28.17 17.01 15.02
CA GLU A 240 -29.44 16.28 15.06
C GLU A 240 -29.97 16.04 13.64
N PHE A 241 -29.94 17.06 12.77
CA PHE A 241 -30.34 16.89 11.38
C PHE A 241 -29.47 15.84 10.66
N MET A 242 -28.16 15.82 10.91
CA MET A 242 -27.25 14.83 10.32
C MET A 242 -27.48 13.42 10.87
N ASP A 243 -27.84 13.28 12.15
CA ASP A 243 -28.24 12.01 12.78
C ASP A 243 -29.56 11.49 12.18
N GLU A 244 -30.56 12.37 12.00
CA GLU A 244 -31.84 12.05 11.37
C GLU A 244 -31.69 11.60 9.90
N GLN A 245 -30.75 12.19 9.16
CA GLN A 245 -30.42 11.76 7.79
C GLN A 245 -29.54 10.51 7.73
N GLY A 246 -29.11 9.97 8.89
CA GLY A 246 -28.24 8.80 8.97
C GLY A 246 -26.81 9.06 8.48
N ILE A 247 -26.38 10.33 8.49
CA ILE A 247 -25.03 10.76 8.07
C ILE A 247 -24.04 10.50 9.20
N ILE A 248 -24.44 10.81 10.43
CA ILE A 248 -23.69 10.55 11.65
C ILE A 248 -24.53 9.73 12.60
N LYS A 249 -23.91 9.13 13.62
CA LYS A 249 -24.60 8.44 14.70
C LYS A 249 -24.18 9.06 16.02
N LEU A 250 -25.06 9.83 16.64
CA LEU A 250 -24.77 10.43 17.94
C LEU A 250 -24.92 9.38 19.04
N GLU A 251 -23.84 9.07 19.74
CA GLU A 251 -23.91 8.29 20.97
C GLU A 251 -24.57 9.14 22.05
N LYS A 252 -25.90 9.01 22.20
CA LYS A 252 -26.61 9.65 23.29
C LYS A 252 -26.08 9.06 24.59
N PRO A 253 -25.56 9.88 25.54
CA PRO A 253 -25.18 9.38 26.84
C PRO A 253 -26.38 8.63 27.43
N PRO A 254 -26.17 7.47 28.08
CA PRO A 254 -27.25 6.63 28.57
C PRO A 254 -28.20 7.52 29.38
N GLU A 255 -29.44 7.65 28.88
CA GLU A 255 -30.48 8.37 29.60
C GLU A 255 -30.57 7.70 30.97
N LYS A 256 -30.08 8.38 32.01
CA LYS A 256 -30.28 7.95 33.38
C LYS A 256 -31.78 7.86 33.58
N GLU A 257 -32.30 6.65 33.59
CA GLU A 257 -33.71 6.40 33.86
C GLU A 257 -34.06 7.13 35.17
N PRO A 258 -35.06 8.03 35.16
CA PRO A 258 -35.46 8.76 36.36
C PRO A 258 -36.21 7.79 37.28
N GLY A 259 -35.48 6.95 38.02
CA GLY A 259 -36.08 5.88 38.82
C GLY A 259 -35.23 5.28 39.94
N GLU A 260 -33.91 5.20 39.81
CA GLU A 260 -33.09 4.55 40.85
C GLU A 260 -32.69 5.54 41.96
N LYS A 261 -33.44 5.48 43.06
CA LYS A 261 -33.02 6.02 44.36
C LYS A 261 -31.73 5.30 44.79
N PRO A 262 -30.71 6.02 45.28
CA PRO A 262 -29.50 5.38 45.79
C PRO A 262 -29.85 4.61 47.07
N GLU A 263 -29.61 3.30 47.07
CA GLU A 263 -29.68 2.44 48.25
C GLU A 263 -28.55 2.81 49.23
N GLU A 264 -28.93 3.11 50.47
CA GLU A 264 -28.03 3.29 51.61
C GLU A 264 -27.29 1.98 51.90
N GLU A 265 -25.96 2.02 51.86
CA GLU A 265 -25.11 0.93 52.37
C GLU A 265 -25.28 0.77 53.89
N GLU A 266 -25.99 -0.28 54.28
CA GLU A 266 -26.04 -0.81 55.65
C GLU A 266 -24.65 -1.27 56.10
N ARG A 267 -24.09 -0.55 57.09
CA ARG A 267 -22.94 -0.99 57.87
C ARG A 267 -23.36 -2.07 58.86
N SER A 268 -22.83 -3.27 58.65
CA SER A 268 -22.89 -4.39 59.59
C SER A 268 -22.10 -4.10 60.87
N ALA A 269 -22.76 -4.38 61.99
CA ALA A 269 -22.21 -4.37 63.34
C ALA A 269 -21.52 -5.71 63.65
N GLU A 270 -20.38 -5.67 64.34
CA GLU A 270 -19.87 -6.80 65.14
C GLU A 270 -19.49 -6.35 66.56
N PRO A 271 -19.54 -7.25 67.55
CA PRO A 271 -19.76 -6.89 68.95
C PRO A 271 -18.52 -6.98 69.86
N GLU A 272 -18.69 -6.32 71.00
CA GLU A 272 -17.87 -6.20 72.22
C GLU A 272 -17.11 -7.46 72.67
N GLN A 273 -15.81 -7.33 72.94
CA GLN A 273 -15.12 -8.00 74.06
C GLN A 273 -14.02 -7.11 74.66
N GLU A 274 -14.24 -6.69 75.90
CA GLU A 274 -13.25 -6.22 76.88
C GLU A 274 -13.19 -7.25 78.05
N PRO A 275 -12.31 -7.13 79.06
CA PRO A 275 -10.91 -6.68 79.08
C PRO A 275 -10.03 -7.65 79.92
N ARG A 276 -8.69 -7.51 79.94
CA ARG A 276 -7.87 -7.95 81.11
C ARG A 276 -6.45 -7.35 81.15
N PHE A 277 -6.24 -6.50 82.16
CA PHE A 277 -4.97 -6.10 82.83
C PHE A 277 -3.90 -5.34 82.03
N LYS A 278 -3.18 -4.33 82.55
CA LYS A 278 -3.28 -3.30 83.62
C LYS A 278 -2.07 -2.34 83.38
N PRO A 279 -2.02 -1.16 84.02
CA PRO A 279 -1.35 0.04 83.53
C PRO A 279 0.11 0.16 83.98
N MET A 280 0.91 0.95 83.25
CA MET A 280 1.91 1.89 83.78
C MET A 280 2.70 2.50 82.62
N ILE A 281 2.43 3.77 82.32
CA ILE A 281 3.40 4.88 82.30
C ILE A 281 2.71 6.05 81.60
N GLU A 282 2.51 7.06 82.43
CA GLU A 282 1.98 8.38 82.17
C GLU A 282 3.13 9.21 81.59
N GLU A 283 3.06 9.51 80.29
CA GLU A 283 3.87 10.55 79.67
C GLU A 283 2.95 11.18 78.62
N GLU A 284 2.49 12.40 78.90
CA GLU A 284 1.71 13.24 77.99
C GLU A 284 2.54 13.55 76.74
N PRO A 285 2.08 13.23 75.52
CA PRO A 285 2.49 13.94 74.33
C PRO A 285 1.32 14.77 73.81
N GLU A 286 1.59 16.06 73.68
CA GLU A 286 0.75 17.09 73.08
C GLU A 286 -0.10 16.58 71.91
N GLU A 287 -1.39 16.90 71.96
CA GLU A 287 -2.35 16.69 70.88
C GLU A 287 -1.89 17.41 69.61
N MET A 288 -1.11 16.72 68.76
CA MET A 288 -1.02 17.09 67.36
C MET A 288 -2.26 16.52 66.64
N PRO A 289 -3.03 17.34 65.90
CA PRO A 289 -4.17 16.86 65.14
C PRO A 289 -3.69 15.81 64.12
N PHE A 290 -4.14 14.57 64.31
CA PHE A 290 -3.92 13.48 63.38
C PHE A 290 -4.71 13.78 62.10
N THR A 291 -4.08 14.44 61.14
CA THR A 291 -4.54 14.38 59.74
C THR A 291 -4.20 12.99 59.22
N PRO A 292 -5.19 12.17 58.82
CA PRO A 292 -4.90 10.88 58.22
C PRO A 292 -3.93 11.09 57.05
N PRO A 293 -2.89 10.24 56.88
CA PRO A 293 -2.00 10.35 55.73
C PRO A 293 -2.86 10.26 54.48
N LYS A 294 -2.99 11.39 53.80
CA LYS A 294 -3.62 11.53 52.50
C LYS A 294 -2.96 10.46 51.65
N ALA A 295 -3.70 9.40 51.32
CA ALA A 295 -3.23 8.36 50.45
C ALA A 295 -2.61 9.09 49.25
N LEU A 296 -1.31 8.86 49.01
CA LEU A 296 -0.70 9.27 47.76
C LEU A 296 -1.45 8.49 46.68
N GLU A 297 -2.55 9.07 46.19
CA GLU A 297 -3.04 8.84 44.85
C GLU A 297 -1.81 9.08 43.98
N LYS A 298 -1.16 7.99 43.58
CA LYS A 298 -0.23 8.00 42.47
C LYS A 298 -1.04 8.54 41.30
N GLU A 299 -0.95 9.84 41.07
CA GLU A 299 -1.43 10.49 39.87
C GLU A 299 -0.84 9.68 38.71
N LYS A 300 -1.70 8.91 38.04
CA LYS A 300 -1.34 8.28 36.78
C LYS A 300 -0.85 9.44 35.92
N PRO A 301 0.40 9.40 35.41
CA PRO A 301 0.93 10.50 34.62
C PRO A 301 -0.02 10.71 33.45
N LYS A 302 -0.77 11.82 33.49
CA LYS A 302 -1.57 12.24 32.35
C LYS A 302 -0.55 12.55 31.25
N PRO A 303 -0.64 11.92 30.06
CA PRO A 303 0.24 12.27 28.96
C PRO A 303 0.13 13.78 28.74
N ARG A 304 1.28 14.47 28.69
CA ARG A 304 1.32 15.92 28.52
C ARG A 304 0.81 16.21 27.11
N LYS A 305 -0.26 17.01 27.00
CA LYS A 305 -0.87 17.41 25.71
C LYS A 305 0.14 18.00 24.74
N ASP A 306 1.21 18.61 25.25
CA ASP A 306 2.24 19.26 24.45
C ASP A 306 3.11 18.24 23.66
N GLU A 307 3.27 16.99 24.13
CA GLU A 307 4.02 15.94 23.39
C GLU A 307 3.20 15.34 22.23
N ILE A 308 1.87 15.40 22.28
CA ILE A 308 1.01 14.84 21.21
C ILE A 308 0.92 15.82 20.02
N MET A 309 0.98 17.13 20.29
CA MET A 309 0.90 18.17 19.26
C MET A 309 2.18 18.27 18.40
N GLU A 310 3.36 18.10 19.00
CA GLU A 310 4.62 18.10 18.25
C GLU A 310 4.77 16.85 17.35
N GLU A 311 4.19 15.70 17.75
CA GLU A 311 4.19 14.49 16.91
C GLU A 311 3.28 14.63 15.68
N GLU A 312 2.23 15.45 15.74
CA GLU A 312 1.33 15.73 14.60
C GLU A 312 1.93 16.72 13.59
N GLU A 313 2.65 17.76 14.04
CA GLU A 313 3.25 18.76 13.12
C GLU A 313 4.44 18.20 12.31
N GLU A 314 5.25 17.26 12.84
CA GLU A 314 6.32 16.62 12.06
C GLU A 314 5.81 15.64 10.98
N LEU A 315 4.54 15.26 11.06
CA LEU A 315 3.90 14.32 10.12
C LEU A 315 3.27 15.01 8.91
N GLU A 316 3.22 16.34 8.85
CA GLU A 316 2.86 17.09 7.63
C GLU A 316 3.95 17.06 6.56
N ARG A 317 4.74 15.98 6.51
CA ARG A 317 5.60 15.72 5.35
C ARG A 317 4.70 15.67 4.12
N GLU A 318 4.99 16.54 3.16
CA GLU A 318 4.23 16.71 1.93
C GLU A 318 3.86 15.35 1.33
N ILE A 319 2.58 14.99 1.41
CA ILE A 319 2.08 13.69 0.94
C ILE A 319 2.28 13.66 -0.56
N VAL A 320 3.29 12.89 -0.99
CA VAL A 320 3.57 12.73 -2.41
C VAL A 320 2.48 11.87 -3.05
N MET A 321 1.80 12.46 -4.03
CA MET A 321 0.70 11.81 -4.76
C MET A 321 1.20 10.63 -5.61
N VAL A 322 0.29 9.72 -5.93
CA VAL A 322 0.58 8.59 -6.82
C VAL A 322 0.27 8.99 -8.25
N ASP A 323 1.28 8.94 -9.12
CA ASP A 323 1.15 9.27 -10.54
C ASP A 323 1.05 8.01 -11.42
N VAL A 324 0.23 8.11 -12.46
CA VAL A 324 0.18 7.17 -13.58
C VAL A 324 0.83 7.83 -14.79
N PRO A 325 1.94 7.30 -15.30
CA PRO A 325 2.57 7.79 -16.52
C PRO A 325 1.79 7.34 -17.76
N GLU A 326 1.58 8.28 -18.67
CA GLU A 326 0.96 8.05 -19.97
C GLU A 326 1.94 8.44 -21.07
N LEU A 327 2.39 7.45 -21.84
CA LEU A 327 3.35 7.66 -22.92
C LEU A 327 2.65 8.33 -24.11
N ALA A 328 3.26 9.38 -24.66
CA ALA A 328 2.78 9.98 -25.90
C ALA A 328 2.86 8.97 -27.06
N LYS A 329 2.03 9.15 -28.09
CA LYS A 329 2.10 8.34 -29.32
C LYS A 329 3.39 8.69 -30.08
N LEU A 330 4.43 7.90 -29.88
CA LEU A 330 5.72 8.06 -30.55
C LEU A 330 5.79 7.19 -31.82
N SER A 331 6.42 7.72 -32.86
CA SER A 331 6.78 6.89 -34.02
C SER A 331 7.86 5.87 -33.65
N LEU A 332 7.98 4.77 -34.40
CA LEU A 332 9.01 3.74 -34.17
C LEU A 332 10.43 4.34 -34.14
N MET A 333 10.70 5.32 -35.03
CA MET A 333 12.00 5.99 -35.07
C MET A 333 12.24 6.88 -33.83
N GLN A 334 11.21 7.59 -33.36
CA GLN A 334 11.30 8.37 -32.12
C GLN A 334 11.52 7.47 -30.91
N LYS A 335 10.83 6.33 -30.85
CA LYS A 335 10.98 5.34 -29.78
C LYS A 335 12.40 4.75 -29.76
N ALA A 336 12.97 4.44 -30.93
CA ALA A 336 14.35 3.94 -31.03
C ALA A 336 15.39 4.98 -30.58
N LEU A 337 15.28 6.24 -31.03
CA LEU A 337 16.18 7.32 -30.61
C LEU A 337 16.09 7.58 -29.11
N LEU A 338 14.87 7.57 -28.58
CA LEU A 338 14.62 7.68 -27.15
C LEU A 338 15.31 6.55 -26.38
N PHE A 339 15.12 5.29 -26.77
CA PHE A 339 15.74 4.17 -26.08
C PHE A 339 17.27 4.21 -26.12
N ALA A 340 17.86 4.65 -27.23
CA ALA A 340 19.30 4.85 -27.31
C ALA A 340 19.78 5.93 -26.31
N GLU A 341 19.05 7.05 -26.22
CA GLU A 341 19.38 8.13 -25.28
C GLU A 341 19.22 7.69 -23.82
N LEU A 342 18.17 6.94 -23.48
CA LEU A 342 17.94 6.41 -22.14
C LEU A 342 19.00 5.41 -21.72
N SER A 343 19.33 4.48 -22.62
CA SER A 343 20.36 3.47 -22.35
C SER A 343 21.70 4.14 -22.03
N THR A 344 21.97 5.30 -22.64
CA THR A 344 23.19 6.08 -22.39
C THR A 344 23.14 6.81 -21.04
N LYS A 345 21.99 7.36 -20.64
CA LYS A 345 21.86 8.19 -19.42
C LYS A 345 21.58 7.41 -18.14
N PHE A 346 20.71 6.41 -18.24
CA PHE A 346 20.14 5.69 -17.10
C PHE A 346 20.41 4.18 -17.18
N GLY A 347 21.03 3.71 -18.27
CA GLY A 347 21.33 2.29 -18.45
C GLY A 347 20.11 1.45 -18.86
N LYS A 348 20.23 0.14 -18.68
CA LYS A 348 19.20 -0.84 -19.09
C LYS A 348 17.87 -0.66 -18.36
N SER A 349 17.91 -0.27 -17.09
CA SER A 349 16.72 -0.17 -16.23
C SER A 349 15.70 0.85 -16.72
N ALA A 350 16.13 1.94 -17.37
CA ALA A 350 15.19 2.90 -17.96
C ALA A 350 14.45 2.35 -19.18
N LYS A 351 15.07 1.42 -19.92
CA LYS A 351 14.39 0.73 -21.02
C LYS A 351 13.29 -0.17 -20.45
N ASP A 352 13.65 -0.99 -19.46
CA ASP A 352 12.73 -1.94 -18.81
C ASP A 352 11.54 -1.17 -18.18
N LEU A 353 11.79 -0.05 -17.51
CA LEU A 353 10.76 0.83 -16.96
C LEU A 353 9.77 1.31 -18.02
N ILE A 354 10.25 1.74 -19.18
CA ILE A 354 9.41 2.33 -20.24
C ILE A 354 8.64 1.28 -21.02
N GLU A 355 9.18 0.07 -21.14
CA GLU A 355 8.44 -1.07 -21.68
C GLU A 355 7.28 -1.48 -20.77
N MET A 356 7.35 -1.21 -19.46
CA MET A 356 6.28 -1.45 -18.51
C MET A 356 5.20 -0.35 -18.47
N VAL A 357 5.40 0.81 -19.09
CA VAL A 357 4.42 1.91 -19.07
C VAL A 357 3.26 1.61 -20.04
N ASP A 358 2.07 1.39 -19.48
CA ASP A 358 0.85 0.98 -20.21
C ASP A 358 -0.39 1.85 -19.89
N SER A 359 -0.20 3.00 -19.23
CA SER A 359 -1.27 3.89 -18.72
C SER A 359 -2.18 3.27 -17.64
N LYS A 360 -1.86 2.07 -17.13
CA LYS A 360 -2.59 1.41 -16.04
C LYS A 360 -1.71 1.26 -14.80
N ARG A 361 -0.43 0.97 -15.00
CA ARG A 361 0.57 0.85 -13.94
C ARG A 361 0.97 2.22 -13.42
N ASP A 362 0.92 2.40 -12.12
CA ASP A 362 1.40 3.61 -11.46
C ASP A 362 2.87 3.48 -11.02
N PHE A 363 3.39 4.52 -10.39
CA PHE A 363 4.79 4.55 -9.95
C PHE A 363 5.11 3.44 -8.94
N ILE A 364 4.14 2.97 -8.15
CA ILE A 364 4.34 1.87 -7.20
C ILE A 364 4.52 0.56 -7.97
N ASP A 365 3.63 0.27 -8.93
CA ASP A 365 3.75 -0.92 -9.78
C ASP A 365 5.08 -0.92 -10.57
N LEU A 366 5.47 0.24 -11.09
CA LEU A 366 6.69 0.40 -11.86
C LEU A 366 7.94 0.21 -11.00
N SER A 367 7.95 0.75 -9.77
CA SER A 367 9.04 0.55 -8.82
C SER A 367 9.17 -0.93 -8.45
N LEU A 368 8.06 -1.60 -8.13
CA LEU A 368 8.04 -3.03 -7.78
C LEU A 368 8.47 -3.91 -8.95
N GLY A 369 8.00 -3.60 -10.17
CA GLY A 369 8.29 -4.37 -11.36
C GLY A 369 9.73 -4.26 -11.85
N THR A 370 10.39 -3.11 -11.61
CA THR A 370 11.76 -2.85 -12.07
C THR A 370 12.82 -2.94 -10.96
N GLY A 371 12.42 -2.91 -9.69
CA GLY A 371 13.34 -2.79 -8.55
C GLY A 371 14.02 -1.42 -8.42
N LEU A 372 13.54 -0.41 -9.16
CA LEU A 372 14.04 0.97 -9.08
C LEU A 372 13.49 1.70 -7.86
N SER A 373 14.29 2.61 -7.28
CA SER A 373 13.79 3.49 -6.22
C SER A 373 12.79 4.50 -6.80
N PHE A 374 11.92 5.06 -5.95
CA PHE A 374 11.08 6.18 -6.40
C PHE A 374 11.90 7.37 -6.91
N PHE A 375 13.08 7.62 -6.34
CA PHE A 375 13.98 8.66 -6.85
C PHE A 375 14.44 8.38 -8.29
N ASP A 376 14.80 7.13 -8.60
CA ASP A 376 15.21 6.73 -9.95
C ASP A 376 14.03 6.79 -10.92
N VAL A 377 12.85 6.30 -10.51
CA VAL A 377 11.62 6.38 -11.28
C VAL A 377 11.27 7.84 -11.57
N ASP A 378 11.25 8.71 -10.57
CA ASP A 378 10.99 10.14 -10.73
C ASP A 378 12.02 10.81 -11.64
N ALA A 379 13.31 10.50 -11.50
CA ALA A 379 14.35 11.08 -12.33
C ALA A 379 14.18 10.72 -13.81
N ILE A 380 13.86 9.45 -14.09
CA ILE A 380 13.57 8.97 -15.45
C ILE A 380 12.28 9.62 -15.94
N MET A 381 11.19 9.57 -15.18
CA MET A 381 9.89 10.13 -15.59
C MET A 381 9.96 11.65 -15.79
N ALA A 382 10.62 12.40 -14.92
CA ALA A 382 10.83 13.83 -15.08
C ALA A 382 11.63 14.15 -16.34
N TYR A 383 12.58 13.29 -16.73
CA TYR A 383 13.29 13.42 -17.99
C TYR A 383 12.34 13.32 -19.20
N PHE A 384 11.39 12.38 -19.16
CA PHE A 384 10.35 12.23 -20.19
C PHE A 384 9.36 13.39 -20.23
N GLY A 385 8.90 13.84 -19.06
CA GLY A 385 7.99 14.97 -18.93
C GLY A 385 8.60 16.24 -19.52
N LYS A 386 9.88 16.52 -19.23
CA LYS A 386 10.62 17.66 -19.79
C LYS A 386 10.75 17.64 -21.32
N LYS A 387 10.73 16.45 -21.93
CA LYS A 387 10.78 16.27 -23.39
C LYS A 387 9.40 16.29 -24.05
N GLY A 388 8.31 16.35 -23.26
CA GLY A 388 6.95 16.27 -23.77
C GLY A 388 6.58 14.91 -24.35
N LEU A 389 7.28 13.85 -23.92
CA LEU A 389 7.08 12.48 -24.42
C LEU A 389 6.19 11.65 -23.48
N MET A 390 5.85 12.20 -22.32
CA MET A 390 5.02 11.57 -21.31
C MET A 390 4.20 12.64 -20.58
N SER A 391 2.95 12.30 -20.29
CA SER A 391 2.09 13.03 -19.36
C SER A 391 1.87 12.20 -18.09
N PHE A 392 1.51 12.87 -17.01
CA PHE A 392 1.25 12.23 -15.72
C PHE A 392 -0.19 12.52 -15.30
N ARG A 393 -0.90 11.47 -14.92
CA ARG A 393 -2.23 11.55 -14.32
C ARG A 393 -2.14 11.15 -12.86
N GLN A 394 -2.42 12.09 -11.96
CA GLN A 394 -2.53 11.81 -10.54
C GLN A 394 -3.75 10.93 -10.26
N LEU A 395 -3.56 9.89 -9.44
CA LEU A 395 -4.68 9.07 -8.95
C LEU A 395 -5.49 9.84 -7.91
N GLY A 396 -6.81 9.89 -8.11
CA GLY A 396 -7.71 10.43 -7.12
C GLY A 396 -7.84 9.53 -5.89
N ARG A 397 -8.41 10.06 -4.81
CA ARG A 397 -8.67 9.30 -3.57
C ARG A 397 -9.49 8.02 -3.82
N GLU A 398 -10.52 8.12 -4.67
CA GLU A 398 -11.36 6.99 -5.05
C GLU A 398 -10.61 5.94 -5.85
N ASP A 399 -9.73 6.35 -6.76
CA ASP A 399 -8.91 5.41 -7.55
C ASP A 399 -7.92 4.66 -6.66
N ILE A 400 -7.32 5.36 -5.69
CA ILE A 400 -6.42 4.75 -4.70
C ILE A 400 -7.19 3.76 -3.83
N LYS A 401 -8.37 4.15 -3.30
CA LYS A 401 -9.22 3.25 -2.51
C LYS A 401 -9.66 2.02 -3.31
N LYS A 402 -10.03 2.22 -4.58
CA LYS A 402 -10.42 1.12 -5.48
C LYS A 402 -9.27 0.18 -5.77
N LYS A 403 -8.05 0.70 -5.95
CA LYS A 403 -6.87 -0.10 -6.32
C LYS A 403 -6.23 -0.81 -5.13
N TYR A 404 -6.04 -0.12 -4.02
CA TYR A 404 -5.29 -0.61 -2.86
C TYR A 404 -6.17 -1.04 -1.67
N GLY A 405 -7.50 -0.89 -1.80
CA GLY A 405 -8.46 -1.19 -0.75
C GLY A 405 -8.53 -0.09 0.32
N GLU A 406 -9.39 -0.32 1.33
CA GLU A 406 -9.59 0.62 2.43
C GLU A 406 -8.34 0.77 3.31
N ASP A 407 -7.66 -0.34 3.60
CA ASP A 407 -6.41 -0.37 4.36
C ASP A 407 -5.31 0.42 3.65
N GLY A 408 -5.10 0.16 2.35
CA GLY A 408 -4.14 0.88 1.52
C GLY A 408 -4.45 2.38 1.46
N PHE A 409 -5.72 2.75 1.35
CA PHE A 409 -6.14 4.15 1.40
C PHE A 409 -5.83 4.82 2.75
N ALA A 410 -6.04 4.12 3.87
CA ALA A 410 -5.67 4.64 5.19
C ALA A 410 -4.16 4.89 5.31
N ILE A 411 -3.34 3.99 4.76
CA ILE A 411 -1.88 4.13 4.71
C ILE A 411 -1.47 5.30 3.82
N TYR A 412 -2.09 5.43 2.63
CA TYR A 412 -1.84 6.53 1.71
C TYR A 412 -2.11 7.90 2.34
N LYS A 413 -3.21 8.04 3.09
CA LYS A 413 -3.56 9.31 3.76
C LYS A 413 -2.47 9.83 4.69
N ARG A 414 -1.67 8.94 5.29
CA ARG A 414 -0.61 9.32 6.25
C ARG A 414 0.78 9.36 5.62
N PHE A 415 1.10 8.44 4.73
CA PHE A 415 2.46 8.26 4.22
C PHE A 415 2.60 8.39 2.69
N GLY A 416 1.52 8.70 1.98
CA GLY A 416 1.50 8.85 0.53
C GLY A 416 1.94 7.59 -0.21
N ARG A 417 2.63 7.78 -1.34
CA ARG A 417 3.14 6.67 -2.17
C ARG A 417 4.17 5.78 -1.46
N ASP A 418 4.96 6.31 -0.52
CA ASP A 418 5.97 5.54 0.22
C ASP A 418 5.30 4.51 1.12
N GLY A 419 4.19 4.89 1.75
CA GLY A 419 3.32 4.00 2.51
C GLY A 419 2.78 2.84 1.68
N LEU A 420 2.24 3.17 0.51
CA LEU A 420 1.67 2.18 -0.42
C LEU A 420 2.73 1.23 -0.98
N LEU A 421 3.96 1.70 -1.25
CA LEU A 421 5.05 0.83 -1.67
C LEU A 421 5.34 -0.25 -0.63
N LEU A 422 5.56 0.15 0.62
CA LEU A 422 5.84 -0.80 1.69
C LEU A 422 4.67 -1.76 1.93
N TYR A 423 3.44 -1.26 1.86
CA TYR A 423 2.24 -2.08 1.94
C TYR A 423 2.18 -3.15 0.86
N GLU A 424 2.49 -2.80 -0.40
CA GLU A 424 2.50 -3.74 -1.52
C GLU A 424 3.66 -4.73 -1.50
N MET A 425 4.74 -4.42 -0.80
CA MET A 425 5.87 -5.34 -0.61
C MET A 425 5.59 -6.41 0.44
N ILE A 426 4.61 -6.18 1.34
CA ILE A 426 4.19 -7.17 2.32
C ILE A 426 3.57 -8.37 1.59
N GLY A 427 4.12 -9.55 1.86
CA GLY A 427 3.74 -10.80 1.20
C GLY A 427 4.45 -11.08 -0.13
N LYS A 428 5.18 -10.10 -0.69
CA LYS A 428 6.08 -10.32 -1.85
C LYS A 428 7.50 -10.63 -1.41
N GLU A 429 7.93 -10.04 -0.29
CA GLU A 429 9.25 -10.22 0.28
C GLU A 429 9.25 -11.17 1.48
N ALA A 430 10.34 -11.93 1.63
CA ALA A 430 10.47 -12.95 2.67
C ALA A 430 10.68 -12.36 4.07
N SER A 431 11.27 -11.17 4.18
CA SER A 431 11.61 -10.57 5.47
C SER A 431 11.43 -9.04 5.50
N LEU A 432 11.21 -8.48 6.70
CA LEU A 432 11.16 -7.02 6.92
C LEU A 432 12.46 -6.33 6.51
N LYS A 433 13.60 -7.03 6.63
CA LYS A 433 14.90 -6.53 6.19
C LYS A 433 14.95 -6.36 4.69
N ASP A 434 14.44 -7.34 3.95
CA ASP A 434 14.41 -7.29 2.48
C ASP A 434 13.48 -6.18 2.00
N ILE A 435 12.32 -6.00 2.66
CA ILE A 435 11.40 -4.90 2.38
C ILE A 435 12.11 -3.55 2.51
N ILE A 436 12.83 -3.31 3.61
CA ILE A 436 13.51 -2.04 3.86
C ILE A 436 14.66 -1.83 2.86
N VAL A 437 15.49 -2.86 2.62
CA VAL A 437 16.62 -2.76 1.69
C VAL A 437 16.15 -2.53 0.25
N LYS A 438 15.13 -3.24 -0.20
CA LYS A 438 14.62 -3.12 -1.58
C LYS A 438 13.79 -1.87 -1.80
N SER A 439 13.05 -1.39 -0.80
CA SER A 439 12.30 -0.12 -0.92
C SER A 439 13.22 1.09 -1.06
N LYS A 440 14.48 0.99 -0.60
CA LYS A 440 15.48 2.06 -0.59
C LYS A 440 14.98 3.33 0.14
N LEU A 441 14.00 3.18 1.03
CA LEU A 441 13.53 4.25 1.91
C LEU A 441 14.49 4.43 3.09
N GLU A 442 14.47 5.60 3.70
CA GLU A 442 15.15 5.83 4.97
C GLU A 442 14.63 4.84 6.02
N VAL A 443 15.55 4.19 6.73
CA VAL A 443 15.26 3.11 7.68
C VAL A 443 14.20 3.55 8.69
N ASP A 444 14.38 4.72 9.31
CA ASP A 444 13.51 5.22 10.37
C ASP A 444 12.09 5.47 9.85
N ARG A 445 11.99 6.05 8.65
CA ARG A 445 10.71 6.28 7.96
C ARG A 445 10.04 4.95 7.60
N ALA A 446 10.79 3.99 7.08
CA ALA A 446 10.26 2.69 6.72
C ALA A 446 9.74 1.92 7.95
N ILE A 447 10.46 1.99 9.08
CA ILE A 447 10.04 1.41 10.36
C ILE A 447 8.73 2.04 10.84
N GLU A 448 8.61 3.36 10.77
CA GLU A 448 7.39 4.06 11.17
C GLU A 448 6.18 3.66 10.31
N ILE A 449 6.37 3.62 8.99
CA ILE A 449 5.35 3.16 8.04
C ILE A 449 4.94 1.72 8.37
N LEU A 450 5.89 0.81 8.58
CA LEU A 450 5.62 -0.60 8.88
C LEU A 450 4.82 -0.77 10.18
N ILE A 451 5.12 0.01 11.21
CA ILE A 451 4.36 0.01 12.47
C ILE A 451 2.93 0.48 12.23
N PHE A 452 2.75 1.53 11.42
CA PHE A 452 1.41 2.01 11.10
C PHE A 452 0.63 1.00 10.26
N ILE A 453 1.24 0.41 9.24
CA ILE A 453 0.61 -0.65 8.44
C ILE A 453 0.17 -1.80 9.35
N HIS A 454 1.01 -2.21 10.29
CA HIS A 454 0.67 -3.27 11.24
C HIS A 454 -0.57 -2.94 12.09
N ARG A 455 -0.73 -1.68 12.51
CA ARG A 455 -1.93 -1.21 13.23
C ARG A 455 -3.16 -1.22 12.33
N VAL A 456 -3.05 -0.69 11.10
CA VAL A 456 -4.16 -0.66 10.13
C VAL A 456 -4.64 -2.07 9.80
N LEU A 457 -3.73 -3.04 9.68
CA LEU A 457 -4.06 -4.43 9.40
C LEU A 457 -4.64 -5.20 10.59
N GLY A 458 -4.73 -4.57 11.78
CA GLY A 458 -5.26 -5.23 12.98
C GLY A 458 -4.44 -6.44 13.41
N LEU A 459 -3.14 -6.43 13.14
CA LEU A 459 -2.26 -7.51 13.57
C LEU A 459 -2.02 -7.37 15.08
N ASP A 460 -2.29 -8.42 15.85
CA ASP A 460 -2.27 -8.37 17.32
C ASP A 460 -0.86 -8.41 17.94
N VAL A 461 0.20 -8.58 17.13
CA VAL A 461 1.58 -8.73 17.63
C VAL A 461 2.21 -7.35 17.82
N PRO A 462 2.44 -6.85 19.03
CA PRO A 462 3.01 -5.51 19.20
C PRO A 462 4.40 -5.43 18.54
N ILE A 463 4.49 -4.73 17.42
CA ILE A 463 5.75 -4.41 16.76
C ILE A 463 6.30 -3.12 17.37
N ASP A 464 7.35 -3.27 18.18
CA ASP A 464 8.14 -2.16 18.69
C ASP A 464 9.23 -1.77 17.68
N LYS A 465 9.51 -0.47 17.54
CA LYS A 465 10.67 0.07 16.81
C LYS A 465 11.95 -0.70 17.20
N GLY A 466 12.15 -0.94 18.50
CA GLY A 466 13.31 -1.66 19.01
C GLY A 466 13.41 -3.13 18.59
N LEU A 467 12.28 -3.79 18.30
CA LEU A 467 12.27 -5.14 17.73
C LEU A 467 12.74 -5.11 16.28
N ILE A 468 12.23 -4.17 15.48
CA ILE A 468 12.59 -4.04 14.07
C ILE A 468 14.08 -3.71 13.92
N TYR A 469 14.62 -2.74 14.67
CA TYR A 469 16.06 -2.44 14.63
C TYR A 469 16.94 -3.67 14.93
N ARG A 470 16.54 -4.50 15.90
CA ARG A 470 17.25 -5.74 16.23
C ARG A 470 17.20 -6.74 15.07
N GLN A 471 16.05 -6.91 14.42
CA GLN A 471 15.92 -7.78 13.25
C GLN A 471 16.75 -7.29 12.06
N LEU A 472 16.94 -5.97 11.94
CA LEU A 472 17.81 -5.38 10.92
C LEU A 472 19.31 -5.48 11.26
N GLY A 473 19.67 -5.89 12.47
CA GLY A 473 21.06 -5.90 12.94
C GLY A 473 21.62 -4.50 13.20
N MET A 474 20.76 -3.49 13.34
CA MET A 474 21.16 -2.10 13.58
C MET A 474 20.98 -1.75 15.07
N ARG A 475 21.91 -0.97 15.62
CA ARG A 475 21.73 -0.36 16.95
C ARG A 475 20.84 0.87 16.79
N LYS A 476 19.82 0.98 17.64
CA LYS A 476 18.92 2.14 17.66
C LYS A 476 19.77 3.43 17.80
N PRO A 477 19.63 4.44 16.93
CA PRO A 477 20.20 5.75 17.19
C PRO A 477 19.57 6.28 18.48
N TYR A 478 20.42 6.63 19.45
CA TYR A 478 20.01 7.09 20.77
C TYR A 478 19.35 8.45 20.73
#